data_AF-A0AAU3QBT8-F1
#
_entry.id   AF-A0AAU3QBT8-F1
#
_cell.length_a   1.000
_cell.length_b   1.000
_cell.length_c   1.000
_cell.angle_alpha   90.00
_cell.angle_beta   90.00
_cell.angle_gamma   90.00
#
_symmetry.space_group_name_H-M   'P 1'
#
loop_
_entity.id
_entity.type
_entity.pdbx_description
1 polymer ?
#
loop_
_entity_poly.entity_id
_entity_poly.type
_entity_poly.pdbx_seq_one_letter_code
_entity_poly.pdbx_strand_id
1 'polypeptide(L)'
;MSEQSDPEIPAGRGAVSADDARVCAFPVGYDVETGDFTKAGHPLPPVEGRGRRAEYCGQDHVDPDGIVRVHDRATAFQRRQELKAEAGAAGARREKPAGRPVTSARSSLAELLAQFEMVATNSRTEMSRIMEAAQRIVATAGDPDAAAAEVGAARRAADAEIAAANARVDEAETDAATARRELARALEDKALAEGAAEDALADRDARAAETEAARAELEQVRGESAQRIAAVEAQSREEIAAARRDAQYRAEEAERAAAALITEANDDRDTALTAQRRAESAQAAAEQAATDARAEADRLRAELAETRDQARSEREQLRGQVDTIRAEAATRATADRDEIRALRAELGQARTEARADREALRADHTAEIVRIQAAHETQIATLQAALDTARRTNTPDEEGN
;
A
#
# COMPACT_ATOMS: atom_id res chain seq x y z
N MET A 1 -12.03 9.53 25.57
CA MET A 1 -12.21 10.96 25.88
C MET A 1 -10.85 11.62 25.75
N SER A 2 -10.40 11.80 24.51
CA SER A 2 -9.07 12.32 24.19
C SER A 2 -9.26 13.73 23.66
N GLU A 3 -8.69 14.69 24.38
CA GLU A 3 -8.59 16.10 24.01
C GLU A 3 -7.93 16.23 22.63
N GLN A 4 -8.71 16.69 21.65
CA GLN A 4 -8.22 17.20 20.38
C GLN A 4 -8.02 18.70 20.53
N SER A 5 -6.75 19.09 20.62
CA SER A 5 -6.32 20.48 20.58
C SER A 5 -6.20 20.91 19.12
N ASP A 6 -7.14 21.73 18.65
CA ASP A 6 -7.06 22.40 17.35
C ASP A 6 -5.95 23.48 17.37
N PRO A 7 -5.06 23.52 16.36
CA PRO A 7 -4.12 24.63 16.20
C PRO A 7 -4.81 25.83 15.54
N GLU A 8 -4.86 26.94 16.28
CA GLU A 8 -5.25 28.26 15.80
C GLU A 8 -4.39 28.68 14.59
N ILE A 9 -5.07 28.88 13.45
CA ILE A 9 -4.49 29.51 12.26
C ILE A 9 -4.54 31.03 12.46
N PRO A 10 -3.42 31.77 12.46
CA PRO A 10 -3.45 33.22 12.57
C PRO A 10 -3.95 33.86 11.26
N ALA A 11 -5.15 34.45 11.34
CA ALA A 11 -5.71 35.33 10.33
C ALA A 11 -4.90 36.65 10.28
N GLY A 12 -3.99 36.74 9.32
CA GLY A 12 -3.15 37.92 9.09
C GLY A 12 -2.86 38.17 7.62
N ARG A 13 -3.87 38.13 6.74
CA ARG A 13 -3.76 38.66 5.38
C ARG A 13 -4.09 40.15 5.40
N GLY A 14 -3.05 40.98 5.52
CA GLY A 14 -3.15 42.40 5.22
C GLY A 14 -3.53 42.59 3.75
N ALA A 15 -4.57 43.39 3.52
CA ALA A 15 -4.99 43.82 2.20
C ALA A 15 -3.81 44.52 1.50
N VAL A 16 -3.38 43.96 0.36
CA VAL A 16 -2.42 44.58 -0.53
C VAL A 16 -3.13 45.77 -1.19
N SER A 17 -2.77 46.98 -0.80
CA SER A 17 -3.32 48.21 -1.37
C SER A 17 -3.05 48.25 -2.88
N ALA A 18 -4.09 48.56 -3.66
CA ALA A 18 -4.06 48.58 -5.13
C ALA A 18 -3.21 49.71 -5.73
N ASP A 19 -2.53 50.52 -4.90
CA ASP A 19 -1.73 51.69 -5.32
C ASP A 19 -0.22 51.42 -5.45
N ASP A 20 0.27 50.21 -5.18
CA ASP A 20 1.72 49.92 -5.19
C ASP A 20 2.22 49.43 -6.57
N ALA A 21 1.76 50.08 -7.65
CA ALA A 21 2.26 49.89 -9.02
C ALA A 21 3.68 50.47 -9.14
N ARG A 22 4.64 49.80 -8.52
CA ARG A 22 6.04 50.21 -8.50
C ARG A 22 6.64 49.98 -9.88
N VAL A 23 7.30 51.00 -10.41
CA VAL A 23 7.99 50.93 -11.70
C VAL A 23 9.49 50.76 -11.51
N CYS A 24 10.12 50.08 -12.46
CA CYS A 24 11.55 49.84 -12.46
C CYS A 24 12.33 51.16 -12.53
N ALA A 25 13.26 51.35 -11.59
CA ALA A 25 14.07 52.56 -11.48
C ALA A 25 15.38 52.50 -12.31
N PHE A 26 15.47 51.58 -13.28
CA PHE A 26 16.64 51.47 -14.15
C PHE A 26 16.80 52.74 -15.01
N PRO A 27 17.98 53.35 -15.07
CA PRO A 27 18.20 54.62 -15.77
C PRO A 27 18.39 54.39 -17.27
N VAL A 28 17.49 54.93 -18.07
CA VAL A 28 17.47 54.78 -19.54
C VAL A 28 17.84 56.07 -20.28
N GLY A 29 17.85 57.21 -19.60
CA GLY A 29 18.27 58.50 -20.14
C GLY A 29 18.78 59.41 -19.04
N TYR A 30 19.59 60.41 -19.42
CA TYR A 30 20.09 61.44 -18.52
C TYR A 30 19.78 62.81 -19.11
N ASP A 31 19.02 63.62 -18.39
CA ASP A 31 18.72 64.98 -18.77
C ASP A 31 19.78 65.91 -18.17
N VAL A 32 20.53 66.60 -19.05
CA VAL A 32 21.66 67.45 -18.67
C VAL A 32 21.18 68.76 -18.02
N GLU A 33 19.96 69.21 -18.33
CA GLU A 33 19.42 70.46 -17.81
C GLU A 33 18.91 70.30 -16.37
N THR A 34 18.29 69.15 -16.07
CA THR A 34 17.74 68.85 -14.74
C THR A 34 18.68 68.05 -13.86
N GLY A 35 19.64 67.33 -14.43
CA GLY A 35 20.53 66.41 -13.72
C GLY A 35 19.85 65.09 -13.32
N ASP A 36 18.61 64.87 -13.77
CA ASP A 36 17.80 63.72 -13.42
C ASP A 36 17.90 62.58 -14.44
N PHE A 37 17.72 61.35 -13.97
CA PHE A 37 17.69 60.16 -14.80
C PHE A 37 16.25 59.78 -15.16
N THR A 38 15.98 59.59 -16.45
CA THR A 38 14.74 58.99 -16.94
C THR A 38 14.75 57.50 -16.58
N LYS A 39 13.67 57.03 -15.95
CA LYS A 39 13.52 55.62 -15.51
C LYS A 39 12.83 54.79 -16.59
N ALA A 40 13.14 53.50 -16.66
CA ALA A 40 12.55 52.56 -17.62
C ALA A 40 11.02 52.44 -17.52
N GLY A 41 10.45 52.59 -16.32
CA GLY A 41 9.00 52.81 -16.16
C GLY A 41 8.10 51.56 -16.27
N HIS A 42 8.64 50.37 -16.50
CA HIS A 42 7.86 49.12 -16.54
C HIS A 42 7.55 48.57 -15.14
N PRO A 43 6.45 47.83 -14.94
CA PRO A 43 6.01 47.39 -13.61
C PRO A 43 6.94 46.32 -13.02
N LEU A 44 7.28 46.47 -11.74
CA LEU A 44 8.09 45.49 -10.99
C LEU A 44 7.25 44.26 -10.62
N PRO A 45 7.86 43.06 -10.61
CA PRO A 45 7.18 41.86 -10.15
C PRO A 45 6.78 41.98 -8.66
N PRO A 46 5.65 41.36 -8.26
CA PRO A 46 5.24 41.33 -6.86
C PRO A 46 6.34 40.69 -6.01
N VAL A 47 6.75 41.36 -4.94
CA VAL A 47 7.82 40.88 -4.05
C VAL A 47 7.18 40.00 -2.99
N GLU A 48 7.35 38.69 -3.10
CA GLU A 48 6.92 37.71 -2.10
C GLU A 48 8.00 37.60 -1.00
N GLY A 49 7.85 38.32 0.11
CA GLY A 49 8.73 38.17 1.29
C GLY A 49 8.90 39.42 2.15
N ARG A 50 9.31 39.24 3.42
CA ARG A 50 9.64 40.33 4.38
C ARG A 50 11.01 40.98 4.14
N GLY A 51 11.46 41.06 2.88
CA GLY A 51 12.75 41.63 2.49
C GLY A 51 12.68 43.10 2.10
N ARG A 52 13.84 43.76 2.01
CA ARG A 52 13.95 45.12 1.43
C ARG A 52 13.42 45.06 -0.01
N ARG A 53 12.46 45.93 -0.32
CA ARG A 53 11.83 46.01 -1.64
C ARG A 53 12.89 46.25 -2.72
N ALA A 54 12.89 45.43 -3.78
CA ALA A 54 13.77 45.62 -4.92
C ALA A 54 13.37 46.87 -5.73
N GLU A 55 14.36 47.66 -6.15
CA GLU A 55 14.17 48.90 -6.94
C GLU A 55 14.25 48.64 -8.47
N TYR A 56 14.73 47.46 -8.87
CA TYR A 56 14.94 47.04 -10.26
C TYR A 56 14.29 45.67 -10.50
N CYS A 57 13.94 45.32 -11.75
CA CYS A 57 13.17 44.11 -12.05
C CYS A 57 14.01 42.83 -12.11
N GLY A 58 15.34 42.95 -12.25
CA GLY A 58 16.26 41.82 -12.39
C GLY A 58 16.13 41.03 -13.70
N GLN A 59 15.36 41.53 -14.66
CA GLN A 59 15.13 40.89 -15.96
C GLN A 59 15.92 41.60 -17.08
N ASP A 60 16.17 40.87 -18.16
CA ASP A 60 16.75 41.40 -19.39
C ASP A 60 15.72 42.23 -20.15
N HIS A 61 16.03 43.50 -20.39
CA HIS A 61 15.21 44.38 -21.22
C HIS A 61 16.06 45.03 -22.32
N VAL A 62 15.42 45.27 -23.46
CA VAL A 62 15.98 46.11 -24.53
C VAL A 62 15.75 47.57 -24.13
N ASP A 63 16.83 48.28 -23.82
CA ASP A 63 16.77 49.70 -23.49
C ASP A 63 16.47 50.54 -24.76
N PRO A 64 16.08 51.83 -24.64
CA PRO A 64 15.78 52.70 -25.79
C PRO A 64 16.95 52.90 -26.77
N ASP A 65 18.17 52.57 -26.37
CA ASP A 65 19.38 52.58 -27.19
C ASP A 65 19.56 51.27 -28.01
N GLY A 66 18.65 50.31 -27.89
CA GLY A 66 18.63 49.06 -28.64
C GLY A 66 19.50 47.94 -28.05
N ILE A 67 20.10 48.15 -26.87
CA ILE A 67 20.99 47.18 -26.22
C ILE A 67 20.22 46.43 -25.13
N VAL A 68 20.39 45.10 -25.10
CA VAL A 68 19.82 44.24 -24.04
C VAL A 68 20.68 44.32 -22.79
N ARG A 69 20.08 44.69 -21.65
CA ARG A 69 20.75 44.72 -20.35
C ARG A 69 19.88 44.11 -19.26
N VAL A 70 20.49 43.42 -18.31
CA VAL A 70 19.83 43.01 -17.05
C VAL A 70 19.57 44.27 -16.24
N HIS A 71 18.34 44.48 -15.78
CA HIS A 71 17.99 45.61 -14.91
C HIS A 71 18.29 45.26 -13.44
N ASP A 72 19.55 45.38 -13.02
CA ASP A 72 19.97 45.20 -11.63
C ASP A 72 20.71 46.43 -11.07
N ARG A 73 21.11 46.39 -9.80
CA ARG A 73 21.78 47.53 -9.14
C ARG A 73 23.17 47.81 -9.70
N ALA A 74 23.91 46.78 -10.12
CA ALA A 74 25.28 46.90 -10.58
C ALA A 74 25.32 47.52 -11.99
N THR A 75 24.53 46.95 -12.89
CA THR A 75 24.27 47.46 -14.24
C THR A 75 23.68 48.87 -14.23
N ALA A 76 22.76 49.19 -13.31
CA ALA A 76 22.22 50.54 -13.18
C ALA A 76 23.27 51.56 -12.71
N PHE A 77 24.26 51.16 -11.91
CA PHE A 77 25.37 52.06 -11.54
C PHE A 77 26.28 52.33 -12.73
N GLN A 78 26.65 51.28 -13.47
CA GLN A 78 27.46 51.40 -14.68
C GLN A 78 26.75 52.26 -15.74
N ARG A 79 25.45 52.04 -15.98
CA ARG A 79 24.68 52.81 -16.97
C ARG A 79 24.57 54.29 -16.61
N ARG A 80 24.50 54.64 -15.31
CA ARG A 80 24.54 56.05 -14.87
C ARG A 80 25.86 56.74 -15.19
N GLN A 81 26.97 56.02 -15.08
CA GLN A 81 28.29 56.56 -15.44
C GLN A 81 28.41 56.74 -16.95
N GLU A 82 27.94 55.76 -17.73
CA GLU A 82 27.91 55.83 -19.19
C GLU A 82 27.05 57.00 -19.68
N LEU A 83 25.81 57.13 -19.21
CA LEU A 83 24.91 58.23 -19.59
C LEU A 83 25.47 59.61 -19.21
N LYS A 84 26.14 59.73 -18.06
CA LYS A 84 26.83 60.96 -17.65
C LYS A 84 28.06 61.26 -18.50
N ALA A 85 28.82 60.23 -18.89
CA ALA A 85 29.97 60.37 -19.76
C ALA A 85 29.57 60.72 -21.20
N GLU A 86 28.51 60.10 -21.72
CA GLU A 86 27.92 60.40 -23.04
C GLU A 86 27.40 61.84 -23.09
N ALA A 87 26.71 62.29 -22.04
CA ALA A 87 26.26 63.69 -21.91
C ALA A 87 27.42 64.68 -21.74
N GLY A 88 28.48 64.31 -21.00
CA GLY A 88 29.66 65.15 -20.77
C GLY A 88 30.62 65.22 -21.97
N ALA A 89 30.69 64.16 -22.78
CA ALA A 89 31.56 64.09 -23.97
C ALA A 89 31.06 64.97 -25.13
N ALA A 90 29.78 65.35 -25.15
CA ALA A 90 29.25 66.30 -26.12
C ALA A 90 29.75 67.76 -25.92
N GLY A 91 30.35 68.08 -24.76
CA GLY A 91 30.74 69.44 -24.38
C GLY A 91 32.25 69.77 -24.40
N ALA A 92 33.15 68.82 -24.66
CA ALA A 92 34.59 69.05 -24.46
C ALA A 92 35.50 68.43 -25.54
N ARG A 93 35.51 69.02 -26.75
CA ARG A 93 36.71 68.99 -27.60
C ARG A 93 37.60 70.18 -27.21
N ARG A 94 38.66 69.92 -26.44
CA ARG A 94 39.70 70.91 -26.12
C ARG A 94 41.07 70.41 -26.60
N GLU A 95 41.70 71.25 -27.41
CA GLU A 95 42.99 71.07 -28.09
C GLU A 95 44.14 70.80 -27.11
N LYS A 96 45.09 69.94 -27.52
CA LYS A 96 46.40 69.76 -26.88
C LYS A 96 47.48 70.46 -27.71
N PRO A 97 48.28 71.39 -27.15
CA PRO A 97 49.53 71.81 -27.76
C PRO A 97 50.68 70.96 -27.20
N ALA A 98 51.57 70.47 -28.07
CA ALA A 98 52.84 69.86 -27.68
C ALA A 98 53.98 70.57 -28.40
N GLY A 99 54.60 71.54 -27.73
CA GLY A 99 55.88 72.12 -28.13
C GLY A 99 57.02 71.38 -27.43
N ARG A 100 58.02 70.95 -28.21
CA ARG A 100 59.37 70.58 -27.73
C ARG A 100 60.39 71.41 -28.52
N PRO A 101 61.40 72.03 -27.88
CA PRO A 101 62.50 72.69 -28.58
C PRO A 101 63.75 71.80 -28.59
N VAL A 102 64.41 71.63 -29.73
CA VAL A 102 65.83 71.23 -29.82
C VAL A 102 66.49 71.89 -31.04
N THR A 103 67.33 72.87 -30.71
CA THR A 103 68.58 73.38 -31.31
C THR A 103 69.02 73.09 -32.76
N SER A 104 69.56 74.18 -33.32
CA SER A 104 70.80 74.33 -34.09
C SER A 104 70.87 73.92 -35.57
N ALA A 105 71.20 74.89 -36.42
CA ALA A 105 72.49 75.02 -37.11
C ALA A 105 72.32 75.51 -38.57
N ARG A 106 72.46 76.83 -38.76
CA ARG A 106 73.02 77.48 -39.95
C ARG A 106 73.08 78.99 -39.69
N SER A 107 74.00 79.40 -38.81
CA SER A 107 74.42 80.81 -38.77
C SER A 107 75.14 81.10 -40.08
N SER A 108 74.60 82.06 -40.83
CA SER A 108 75.10 82.42 -42.15
C SER A 108 76.33 83.33 -42.02
N LEU A 109 77.20 83.31 -43.03
CA LEU A 109 78.40 84.15 -43.16
C LEU A 109 78.14 85.67 -42.96
N ALA A 110 76.89 86.12 -43.10
CA ALA A 110 76.48 87.50 -42.84
C ALA A 110 76.50 87.88 -41.34
N GLU A 111 76.33 86.91 -40.45
CA GLU A 111 76.31 87.12 -38.99
C GLU A 111 77.73 87.24 -38.41
N LEU A 112 78.72 86.60 -39.06
CA LEU A 112 80.14 86.76 -38.75
C LEU A 112 80.71 88.12 -39.20
N LEU A 113 80.20 88.69 -40.30
CA LEU A 113 80.58 90.04 -40.73
C LEU A 113 79.98 91.12 -39.82
N ALA A 114 78.75 90.94 -39.34
CA ALA A 114 78.14 91.81 -38.33
C ALA A 114 78.87 91.74 -36.98
N GLN A 115 79.32 90.55 -36.55
CA GLN A 115 80.14 90.40 -35.34
C GLN A 115 81.52 91.07 -35.49
N PHE A 116 82.13 91.07 -36.69
CA PHE A 116 83.43 91.73 -36.90
C PHE A 116 83.33 93.27 -36.91
N GLU A 117 82.28 93.85 -37.50
CA GLU A 117 82.02 95.30 -37.41
C GLU A 117 81.69 95.74 -35.98
N MET A 118 80.94 94.91 -35.23
CA MET A 118 80.64 95.16 -33.82
C MET A 118 81.92 95.08 -32.96
N VAL A 119 82.83 94.15 -33.25
CA VAL A 119 84.14 94.05 -32.57
C VAL A 119 85.08 95.20 -32.97
N ALA A 120 85.06 95.68 -34.22
CA ALA A 120 85.88 96.80 -34.67
C ALA A 120 85.39 98.16 -34.12
N THR A 121 84.07 98.37 -34.02
CA THR A 121 83.49 99.55 -33.37
C THR A 121 83.66 99.50 -31.86
N ASN A 122 83.55 98.31 -31.25
CA ASN A 122 83.83 98.13 -29.82
C ASN A 122 85.33 98.40 -29.52
N SER A 123 86.25 97.90 -30.35
CA SER A 123 87.69 98.16 -30.21
C SER A 123 88.06 99.64 -30.35
N ARG A 124 87.41 100.40 -31.25
CA ARG A 124 87.59 101.86 -31.36
C ARG A 124 87.06 102.60 -30.13
N THR A 125 85.90 102.19 -29.63
CA THR A 125 85.28 102.76 -28.42
C THR A 125 86.13 102.46 -27.19
N GLU A 126 86.74 101.27 -27.14
CA GLU A 126 87.65 100.83 -26.09
C GLU A 126 88.98 101.59 -26.15
N MET A 127 89.57 101.81 -27.34
CA MET A 127 90.75 102.68 -27.49
C MET A 127 90.50 104.15 -27.12
N SER A 128 89.33 104.71 -27.46
CA SER A 128 88.94 106.06 -27.01
C SER A 128 88.74 106.14 -25.50
N ARG A 129 88.11 105.13 -24.88
CA ARG A 129 88.00 105.03 -23.41
C ARG A 129 89.35 104.88 -22.73
N ILE A 130 90.29 104.13 -23.31
CA ILE A 130 91.65 103.98 -22.77
C ILE A 130 92.42 105.31 -22.84
N MET A 131 92.29 106.10 -23.91
CA MET A 131 92.92 107.43 -23.98
C MET A 131 92.27 108.46 -23.04
N GLU A 132 90.94 108.46 -22.86
CA GLU A 132 90.26 109.30 -21.86
C GLU A 132 90.57 108.86 -20.42
N ALA A 133 90.75 107.57 -20.16
CA ALA A 133 91.21 107.05 -18.88
C ALA A 133 92.67 107.46 -18.61
N ALA A 134 93.55 107.43 -19.63
CA ALA A 134 94.93 107.89 -19.52
C ALA A 134 95.02 109.40 -19.25
N GLN A 135 94.17 110.24 -19.86
CA GLN A 135 94.09 111.67 -19.55
C GLN A 135 93.56 111.94 -18.13
N ARG A 136 92.59 111.17 -17.64
CA ARG A 136 92.12 111.27 -16.25
C ARG A 136 93.20 110.88 -15.24
N ILE A 137 93.90 109.76 -15.47
CA ILE A 137 94.98 109.27 -14.60
C ILE A 137 96.14 110.26 -14.51
N VAL A 138 96.49 110.96 -15.60
CA VAL A 138 97.53 112.01 -15.60
C VAL A 138 97.07 113.28 -14.86
N ALA A 139 95.76 113.57 -14.84
CA ALA A 139 95.21 114.73 -14.12
C ALA A 139 95.02 114.47 -12.60
N THR A 140 94.81 113.22 -12.18
CA THR A 140 94.61 112.83 -10.76
C THR A 140 95.87 112.31 -10.06
N ALA A 141 96.96 112.02 -10.79
CA ALA A 141 98.22 111.48 -10.22
C ALA A 141 99.00 112.44 -9.28
N GLY A 142 98.55 113.68 -9.07
CA GLY A 142 99.18 114.65 -8.17
C GLY A 142 98.36 115.02 -6.93
N ASP A 143 97.13 114.51 -6.78
CA ASP A 143 96.21 114.88 -5.71
C ASP A 143 95.99 113.71 -4.73
N PRO A 144 96.60 113.75 -3.53
CA PRO A 144 96.47 112.68 -2.54
C PRO A 144 95.02 112.49 -2.05
N ASP A 145 94.17 113.52 -2.13
CA ASP A 145 92.78 113.44 -1.68
C ASP A 145 91.88 112.74 -2.73
N ALA A 146 92.17 112.92 -4.03
CA ALA A 146 91.51 112.19 -5.11
C ALA A 146 91.86 110.69 -5.10
N ALA A 147 93.14 110.36 -4.87
CA ALA A 147 93.58 108.98 -4.69
C ALA A 147 92.95 108.32 -3.45
N ALA A 148 92.80 109.05 -2.34
CA ALA A 148 92.10 108.56 -1.15
C ALA A 148 90.60 108.36 -1.38
N ALA A 149 89.96 109.23 -2.18
CA ALA A 149 88.54 109.10 -2.55
C ALA A 149 88.29 107.91 -3.49
N GLU A 150 89.18 107.65 -4.46
CA GLU A 150 89.12 106.50 -5.36
C GLU A 150 89.39 105.19 -4.61
N VAL A 151 90.40 105.14 -3.72
CA VAL A 151 90.64 103.98 -2.87
C VAL A 151 89.48 103.75 -1.91
N GLY A 152 88.88 104.82 -1.36
CA GLY A 152 87.67 104.73 -0.54
C GLY A 152 86.45 104.24 -1.31
N ALA A 153 86.28 104.66 -2.56
CA ALA A 153 85.21 104.21 -3.44
C ALA A 153 85.41 102.76 -3.90
N ALA A 154 86.64 102.38 -4.27
CA ALA A 154 87.02 101.01 -4.61
C ALA A 154 86.86 100.08 -3.41
N ARG A 155 87.21 100.54 -2.20
CA ARG A 155 86.99 99.78 -0.97
C ARG A 155 85.51 99.60 -0.68
N ARG A 156 84.68 100.65 -0.80
CA ARG A 156 83.21 100.52 -0.68
C ARG A 156 82.61 99.59 -1.73
N ALA A 157 83.12 99.62 -2.96
CA ALA A 157 82.67 98.74 -4.04
C ALA A 157 83.08 97.28 -3.79
N ALA A 158 84.32 97.05 -3.35
CA ALA A 158 84.82 95.73 -2.96
C ALA A 158 84.06 95.20 -1.72
N ASP A 159 83.82 96.04 -0.71
CA ASP A 159 83.02 95.67 0.46
C ASP A 159 81.56 95.35 0.06
N ALA A 160 80.98 96.07 -0.90
CA ALA A 160 79.65 95.78 -1.44
C ALA A 160 79.62 94.48 -2.27
N GLU A 161 80.67 94.20 -3.04
CA GLU A 161 80.80 92.95 -3.80
C GLU A 161 81.03 91.74 -2.89
N ILE A 162 81.85 91.88 -1.85
CA ILE A 162 82.02 90.88 -0.79
C ILE A 162 80.70 90.66 -0.05
N ALA A 163 79.98 91.72 0.31
CA ALA A 163 78.67 91.60 0.93
C ALA A 163 77.65 90.88 0.02
N ALA A 164 77.64 91.18 -1.29
CA ALA A 164 76.78 90.50 -2.26
C ALA A 164 77.22 89.04 -2.53
N ALA A 165 78.51 88.75 -2.50
CA ALA A 165 79.03 87.39 -2.60
C ALA A 165 78.65 86.57 -1.36
N ASN A 166 78.83 87.13 -0.16
CA ASN A 166 78.42 86.51 1.09
C ASN A 166 76.90 86.29 1.13
N ALA A 167 76.10 87.27 0.70
CA ALA A 167 74.64 87.10 0.61
C ALA A 167 74.23 85.96 -0.34
N ARG A 168 74.93 85.79 -1.47
CA ARG A 168 74.69 84.65 -2.39
C ARG A 168 75.13 83.31 -1.80
N VAL A 169 76.21 83.29 -1.00
CA VAL A 169 76.64 82.08 -0.28
C VAL A 169 75.62 81.73 0.80
N ASP A 170 75.18 82.69 1.60
CA ASP A 170 74.15 82.51 2.63
C ASP A 170 72.83 82.02 2.00
N GLU A 171 72.40 82.62 0.88
CA GLU A 171 71.21 82.18 0.13
C GLU A 171 71.38 80.73 -0.36
N ALA A 172 72.50 80.40 -0.99
CA ALA A 172 72.80 79.04 -1.46
C ALA A 172 72.88 78.03 -0.31
N GLU A 173 73.40 78.41 0.86
CA GLU A 173 73.41 77.57 2.05
C GLU A 173 72.00 77.36 2.60
N THR A 174 71.16 78.40 2.63
CA THR A 174 69.76 78.27 3.04
C THR A 174 68.93 77.41 2.09
N ASP A 175 69.16 77.52 0.79
CA ASP A 175 68.54 76.68 -0.24
C ASP A 175 69.01 75.23 -0.11
N ALA A 176 70.32 75.00 0.04
CA ALA A 176 70.87 73.67 0.25
C ALA A 176 70.34 73.03 1.54
N ALA A 177 70.21 73.81 2.62
CA ALA A 177 69.62 73.34 3.87
C ALA A 177 68.13 72.99 3.69
N THR A 178 67.38 73.79 2.92
CA THR A 178 65.97 73.53 2.60
C THR A 178 65.82 72.28 1.74
N ALA A 179 66.59 72.14 0.67
CA ALA A 179 66.60 70.96 -0.18
C ALA A 179 66.96 69.68 0.60
N ARG A 180 67.93 69.75 1.54
CA ARG A 180 68.25 68.61 2.42
C ARG A 180 67.09 68.25 3.34
N ARG A 181 66.38 69.22 3.91
CA ARG A 181 65.18 68.96 4.74
C ARG A 181 64.05 68.36 3.92
N GLU A 182 63.82 68.85 2.70
CA GLU A 182 62.81 68.31 1.81
C GLU A 182 63.14 66.88 1.37
N LEU A 183 64.41 66.60 1.04
CA LEU A 183 64.86 65.24 0.73
C LEU A 183 64.69 64.31 1.94
N ALA A 184 65.07 64.76 3.15
CA ALA A 184 64.89 63.97 4.36
C ALA A 184 63.41 63.64 4.60
N ARG A 185 62.51 64.62 4.48
CA ARG A 185 61.04 64.40 4.56
C ARG A 185 60.55 63.43 3.49
N ALA A 186 61.00 63.58 2.24
CA ALA A 186 60.61 62.69 1.15
C ALA A 186 61.09 61.24 1.39
N LEU A 187 62.26 61.06 2.01
CA LEU A 187 62.75 59.73 2.40
C LEU A 187 61.96 59.14 3.58
N GLU A 188 61.59 59.95 4.57
CA GLU A 188 60.71 59.54 5.68
C GLU A 188 59.32 59.14 5.17
N ASP A 189 58.69 59.97 4.33
CA ASP A 189 57.40 59.69 3.71
C ASP A 189 57.44 58.42 2.86
N LYS A 190 58.53 58.23 2.11
CA LYS A 190 58.77 56.99 1.35
C LYS A 190 58.87 55.79 2.28
N ALA A 191 59.65 55.86 3.35
CA ALA A 191 59.81 54.75 4.30
C ALA A 191 58.48 54.41 5.00
N LEU A 192 57.69 55.42 5.38
CA LEU A 192 56.35 55.23 5.93
C LEU A 192 55.39 54.58 4.91
N ALA A 193 55.46 55.00 3.64
CA ALA A 193 54.66 54.42 2.57
C ALA A 193 55.05 52.97 2.25
N GLU A 194 56.35 52.66 2.25
CA GLU A 194 56.87 51.30 2.07
C GLU A 194 56.45 50.39 3.24
N GLY A 195 56.58 50.85 4.48
CA GLY A 195 56.10 50.11 5.66
C GLY A 195 54.59 49.86 5.62
N ALA A 196 53.79 50.88 5.28
CA ALA A 196 52.34 50.72 5.14
C ALA A 196 51.96 49.75 4.00
N ALA A 197 52.76 49.69 2.92
CA ALA A 197 52.55 48.75 1.84
C ALA A 197 52.90 47.31 2.26
N GLU A 198 53.97 47.11 3.02
CA GLU A 198 54.35 45.82 3.59
C GLU A 198 53.28 45.30 4.57
N ASP A 199 52.80 46.14 5.47
CA ASP A 199 51.72 45.81 6.41
C ASP A 199 50.43 45.44 5.66
N ALA A 200 50.07 46.20 4.62
CA ALA A 200 48.90 45.90 3.81
C ALA A 200 49.02 44.56 3.04
N LEU A 201 50.23 44.20 2.59
CA LEU A 201 50.50 42.90 1.96
C LEU A 201 50.43 41.77 3.00
N ALA A 202 51.00 41.97 4.19
CA ALA A 202 50.93 41.00 5.28
C ALA A 202 49.47 40.74 5.72
N ASP A 203 48.66 41.79 5.87
CA ASP A 203 47.24 41.70 6.20
C ASP A 203 46.45 40.96 5.09
N ARG A 204 46.75 41.25 3.83
CA ARG A 204 46.12 40.55 2.69
C ARG A 204 46.44 39.07 2.72
N ASP A 205 47.70 38.72 2.93
CA ASP A 205 48.17 37.33 2.92
C ASP A 205 47.62 36.56 4.13
N ALA A 206 47.53 37.19 5.31
CA ALA A 206 46.86 36.64 6.48
C ALA A 206 45.37 36.35 6.22
N ARG A 207 44.63 37.31 5.64
CA ARG A 207 43.22 37.11 5.26
C ARG A 207 43.04 36.02 4.19
N ALA A 208 43.98 35.91 3.26
CA ALA A 208 43.96 34.85 2.26
C ALA A 208 44.14 33.47 2.91
N ALA A 209 45.09 33.34 3.84
CA ALA A 209 45.31 32.11 4.59
C ALA A 209 44.10 31.72 5.47
N GLU A 210 43.48 32.68 6.16
CA GLU A 210 42.24 32.46 6.93
C GLU A 210 41.09 31.99 6.03
N THR A 211 40.95 32.58 4.85
CA THR A 211 39.91 32.21 3.87
C THR A 211 40.15 30.80 3.32
N GLU A 212 41.40 30.43 3.06
CA GLU A 212 41.76 29.08 2.62
C GLU A 212 41.50 28.05 3.72
N ALA A 213 41.87 28.35 4.96
CA ALA A 213 41.57 27.49 6.12
C ALA A 213 40.06 27.29 6.31
N ALA A 214 39.27 28.37 6.25
CA ALA A 214 37.82 28.30 6.35
C ALA A 214 37.19 27.48 5.20
N ARG A 215 37.73 27.56 3.98
CA ARG A 215 37.29 26.73 2.84
C ARG A 215 37.62 25.26 3.06
N ALA A 216 38.82 24.95 3.57
CA ALA A 216 39.21 23.59 3.88
C ALA A 216 38.32 22.97 4.98
N GLU A 217 38.00 23.73 6.03
CA GLU A 217 37.08 23.29 7.08
C GLU A 217 35.66 23.06 6.55
N LEU A 218 35.13 23.96 5.71
CA LEU A 218 33.83 23.78 5.07
C LEU A 218 33.78 22.54 4.17
N GLU A 219 34.85 22.27 3.42
CA GLU A 219 34.95 21.08 2.58
C GLU A 219 35.00 19.80 3.44
N GLN A 220 35.75 19.83 4.55
CA GLN A 220 35.77 18.72 5.51
C GLN A 220 34.36 18.47 6.10
N VAL A 221 33.69 19.51 6.59
CA VAL A 221 32.34 19.40 7.17
C VAL A 221 31.34 18.86 6.14
N ARG A 222 31.44 19.30 4.88
CA ARG A 222 30.62 18.79 3.77
C ARG A 222 30.91 17.32 3.50
N GLY A 223 32.18 16.92 3.46
CA GLY A 223 32.60 15.53 3.27
C GLY A 223 32.07 14.62 4.39
N GLU A 224 32.26 15.02 5.65
CA GLU A 224 31.75 14.27 6.81
C GLU A 224 30.22 14.20 6.83
N SER A 225 29.54 15.28 6.46
CA SER A 225 28.07 15.31 6.41
C SER A 225 27.54 14.41 5.30
N ALA A 226 28.16 14.43 4.12
CA ALA A 226 27.81 13.54 3.02
C ALA A 226 28.01 12.06 3.39
N GLN A 227 29.10 11.74 4.09
CA GLN A 227 29.35 10.39 4.61
C GLN A 227 28.30 9.96 5.64
N ARG A 228 27.94 10.84 6.58
CA ARG A 228 26.88 10.57 7.57
C ARG A 228 25.53 10.34 6.91
N ILE A 229 25.15 11.17 5.93
CA ILE A 229 23.91 11.01 5.17
C ILE A 229 23.92 9.67 4.43
N ALA A 230 24.99 9.35 3.71
CA ALA A 230 25.11 8.09 2.98
C ALA A 230 25.04 6.86 3.90
N ALA A 231 25.62 6.94 5.10
CA ALA A 231 25.55 5.87 6.10
C ALA A 231 24.12 5.66 6.61
N VAL A 232 23.41 6.74 6.96
CA VAL A 232 22.00 6.67 7.40
C VAL A 232 21.09 6.15 6.29
N GLU A 233 21.30 6.57 5.04
CA GLU A 233 20.55 6.06 3.89
C GLU A 233 20.83 4.58 3.60
N ALA A 234 22.05 4.11 3.78
CA ALA A 234 22.40 2.70 3.66
C ALA A 234 21.72 1.87 4.76
N GLN A 235 21.83 2.32 6.02
CA GLN A 235 21.19 1.66 7.16
C GLN A 235 19.67 1.61 7.01
N SER A 236 19.03 2.73 6.64
CA SER A 236 17.58 2.79 6.44
C SER A 236 17.12 1.86 5.32
N ARG A 237 17.87 1.77 4.21
CA ARG A 237 17.56 0.81 3.13
C ARG A 237 17.65 -0.64 3.61
N GLU A 238 18.64 -0.96 4.44
CA GLU A 238 18.81 -2.29 5.01
C GLU A 238 17.66 -2.63 5.98
N GLU A 239 17.30 -1.72 6.88
CA GLU A 239 16.18 -1.86 7.81
C GLU A 239 14.84 -2.04 7.07
N ILE A 240 14.58 -1.24 6.03
CA ILE A 240 13.39 -1.38 5.17
C ILE A 240 13.40 -2.73 4.47
N ALA A 241 14.54 -3.18 3.94
CA ALA A 241 14.65 -4.47 3.28
C ALA A 241 14.43 -5.64 4.26
N ALA A 242 14.96 -5.53 5.48
CA ALA A 242 14.74 -6.51 6.54
C ALA A 242 13.26 -6.57 6.97
N ALA A 243 12.64 -5.41 7.21
CA ALA A 243 11.22 -5.31 7.56
C ALA A 243 10.31 -5.87 6.46
N ARG A 244 10.65 -5.67 5.18
CA ARG A 244 9.91 -6.26 4.05
C ARG A 244 10.03 -7.77 4.01
N ARG A 245 11.22 -8.34 4.23
CA ARG A 245 11.42 -9.80 4.29
C ARG A 245 10.65 -10.42 5.46
N ASP A 246 10.68 -9.79 6.63
CA ASP A 246 9.92 -10.24 7.80
C ASP A 246 8.41 -10.19 7.56
N ALA A 247 7.91 -9.10 6.97
CA ALA A 247 6.49 -8.97 6.62
C ALA A 247 6.06 -10.03 5.59
N GLN A 248 6.88 -10.31 4.58
CA GLN A 248 6.62 -11.37 3.60
C GLN A 248 6.59 -12.75 4.26
N TYR A 249 7.57 -13.06 5.12
CA TYR A 249 7.59 -14.32 5.87
C TYR A 249 6.33 -14.51 6.71
N ARG A 250 5.90 -13.48 7.44
CA ARG A 250 4.67 -13.52 8.24
C ARG A 250 3.41 -13.69 7.38
N ALA A 251 3.37 -13.08 6.19
CA ALA A 251 2.26 -13.27 5.25
C ALA A 251 2.21 -14.72 4.74
N GLU A 252 3.33 -15.28 4.30
CA GLU A 252 3.43 -16.67 3.83
C GLU A 252 3.11 -17.69 4.95
N GLU A 253 3.48 -17.40 6.20
CA GLU A 253 3.10 -18.20 7.37
C GLU A 253 1.60 -18.14 7.64
N ALA A 254 1.01 -16.94 7.60
CA ALA A 254 -0.44 -16.76 7.78
C ALA A 254 -1.24 -17.44 6.66
N GLU A 255 -0.79 -17.37 5.41
CA GLU A 255 -1.42 -18.07 4.28
C GLU A 255 -1.36 -19.58 4.45
N ARG A 256 -0.21 -20.14 4.87
CA ARG A 256 -0.09 -21.58 5.16
C ARG A 256 -1.01 -22.02 6.30
N ALA A 257 -1.08 -21.24 7.37
CA ALA A 257 -1.97 -21.52 8.49
C ALA A 257 -3.45 -21.46 8.07
N ALA A 258 -3.85 -20.46 7.29
CA ALA A 258 -5.20 -20.34 6.76
C ALA A 258 -5.56 -21.51 5.83
N ALA A 259 -4.65 -21.92 4.94
CA ALA A 259 -4.84 -23.06 4.07
C ALA A 259 -5.05 -24.36 4.87
N ALA A 260 -4.24 -24.58 5.92
CA ALA A 260 -4.39 -25.75 6.79
C ALA A 260 -5.75 -25.78 7.50
N LEU A 261 -6.20 -24.64 8.05
CA LEU A 261 -7.52 -24.52 8.69
C LEU A 261 -8.67 -24.78 7.72
N ILE A 262 -8.55 -24.34 6.46
CA ILE A 262 -9.56 -24.61 5.42
C ILE A 262 -9.59 -26.11 5.08
N THR A 263 -8.45 -26.77 4.97
CA THR A 263 -8.39 -28.22 4.74
C THR A 263 -9.03 -28.97 5.91
N GLU A 264 -8.67 -28.67 7.14
CA GLU A 264 -9.25 -29.29 8.35
C GLU A 264 -10.77 -29.09 8.40
N ALA A 265 -11.27 -27.87 8.18
CA ALA A 265 -12.70 -27.60 8.17
C ALA A 265 -13.46 -28.34 7.05
N ASN A 266 -12.82 -28.57 5.89
CA ASN A 266 -13.43 -29.36 4.81
C ASN A 266 -13.46 -30.86 5.16
N ASP A 267 -12.39 -31.39 5.77
CA ASP A 267 -12.31 -32.78 6.21
C ASP A 267 -13.36 -33.07 7.29
N ASP A 268 -13.54 -32.15 8.24
CA ASP A 268 -14.59 -32.22 9.27
C ASP A 268 -15.99 -32.19 8.64
N ARG A 269 -16.21 -31.28 7.68
CA ARG A 269 -17.49 -31.21 6.96
C ARG A 269 -17.78 -32.50 6.22
N ASP A 270 -16.82 -33.06 5.51
CA ASP A 270 -17.00 -34.27 4.70
C ASP A 270 -17.21 -35.51 5.59
N THR A 271 -16.55 -35.55 6.76
CA THR A 271 -16.80 -36.53 7.82
C THR A 271 -18.22 -36.42 8.35
N ALA A 272 -18.69 -35.20 8.65
CA ALA A 272 -20.05 -34.96 9.13
C ALA A 272 -21.11 -35.36 8.08
N LEU A 273 -20.89 -35.01 6.80
CA LEU A 273 -21.79 -35.41 5.70
C LEU A 273 -21.85 -36.93 5.53
N THR A 274 -20.72 -37.62 5.67
CA THR A 274 -20.67 -39.08 5.60
C THR A 274 -21.42 -39.71 6.77
N ALA A 275 -21.24 -39.17 7.99
CA ALA A 275 -21.98 -39.62 9.17
C ALA A 275 -23.49 -39.39 9.03
N GLN A 276 -23.90 -38.23 8.50
CA GLN A 276 -25.30 -37.92 8.22
C GLN A 276 -25.92 -38.93 7.23
N ARG A 277 -25.27 -39.18 6.10
CA ARG A 277 -25.76 -40.16 5.10
C ARG A 277 -25.88 -41.56 5.68
N ARG A 278 -24.95 -41.97 6.54
CA ARG A 278 -25.04 -43.27 7.26
C ARG A 278 -26.23 -43.30 8.21
N ALA A 279 -26.48 -42.22 8.94
CA ALA A 279 -27.63 -42.11 9.84
C ALA A 279 -28.95 -42.15 9.06
N GLU A 280 -29.07 -41.40 7.96
CA GLU A 280 -30.25 -41.40 7.08
C GLU A 280 -30.49 -42.78 6.47
N SER A 281 -29.43 -43.46 5.99
CA SER A 281 -29.53 -44.81 5.45
C SER A 281 -29.95 -45.83 6.53
N ALA A 282 -29.41 -45.71 7.75
CA ALA A 282 -29.79 -46.58 8.87
C ALA A 282 -31.25 -46.35 9.30
N GLN A 283 -31.71 -45.09 9.29
CA GLN A 283 -33.09 -44.75 9.57
C GLN A 283 -34.04 -45.34 8.51
N ALA A 284 -33.73 -45.16 7.22
CA ALA A 284 -34.53 -45.74 6.14
C ALA A 284 -34.58 -47.27 6.21
N ALA A 285 -33.47 -47.93 6.54
CA ALA A 285 -33.43 -49.37 6.75
C ALA A 285 -34.29 -49.81 7.95
N ALA A 286 -34.27 -49.06 9.05
CA ALA A 286 -35.10 -49.33 10.22
C ALA A 286 -36.59 -49.13 9.95
N GLU A 287 -36.96 -48.08 9.20
CA GLU A 287 -38.35 -47.81 8.76
C GLU A 287 -38.87 -48.91 7.82
N GLN A 288 -38.04 -49.37 6.89
CA GLN A 288 -38.36 -50.48 6.01
C GLN A 288 -38.56 -51.78 6.81
N ALA A 289 -37.62 -52.11 7.70
CA ALA A 289 -37.73 -53.30 8.55
C ALA A 289 -38.98 -53.26 9.45
N ALA A 290 -39.34 -52.09 9.98
CA ALA A 290 -40.56 -51.92 10.75
C ALA A 290 -41.83 -52.10 9.90
N THR A 291 -41.81 -51.65 8.64
CA THR A 291 -42.91 -51.83 7.69
C THR A 291 -43.07 -53.31 7.32
N ASP A 292 -41.97 -53.99 6.99
CA ASP A 292 -41.97 -55.42 6.66
C ASP A 292 -42.44 -56.27 7.86
N ALA A 293 -41.99 -55.95 9.07
CA ALA A 293 -42.43 -56.62 10.30
C ALA A 293 -43.93 -56.44 10.57
N ARG A 294 -44.50 -55.27 10.27
CA ARG A 294 -45.95 -55.03 10.37
C ARG A 294 -46.71 -55.85 9.33
N ALA A 295 -46.26 -55.85 8.08
CA ALA A 295 -46.88 -56.62 7.00
C ALA A 295 -46.86 -58.13 7.28
N GLU A 296 -45.74 -58.65 7.80
CA GLU A 296 -45.62 -60.05 8.20
C GLU A 296 -46.53 -60.38 9.38
N ALA A 297 -46.60 -59.51 10.41
CA ALA A 297 -47.51 -59.69 11.52
C ALA A 297 -48.99 -59.71 11.08
N ASP A 298 -49.38 -58.86 10.12
CA ASP A 298 -50.73 -58.84 9.56
C ASP A 298 -51.03 -60.10 8.74
N ARG A 299 -50.05 -60.60 7.96
CA ARG A 299 -50.18 -61.88 7.24
C ARG A 299 -50.38 -63.05 8.22
N LEU A 300 -49.55 -63.16 9.25
CA LEU A 300 -49.66 -64.22 10.26
C LEU A 300 -50.99 -64.15 11.03
N ARG A 301 -51.51 -62.95 11.30
CA ARG A 301 -52.84 -62.78 11.90
C ARG A 301 -53.95 -63.28 10.98
N ALA A 302 -53.86 -63.01 9.68
CA ALA A 302 -54.82 -63.49 8.69
C ALA A 302 -54.77 -65.03 8.56
N GLU A 303 -53.58 -65.62 8.43
CA GLU A 303 -53.38 -67.07 8.38
C GLU A 303 -53.91 -67.77 9.64
N LEU A 304 -53.67 -67.18 10.83
CA LEU A 304 -54.19 -67.71 12.09
C LEU A 304 -55.72 -67.61 12.16
N ALA A 305 -56.32 -66.52 11.65
CA ALA A 305 -57.77 -66.38 11.57
C ALA A 305 -58.38 -67.44 10.63
N GLU A 306 -57.79 -67.62 9.45
CA GLU A 306 -58.20 -68.65 8.49
C GLU A 306 -58.10 -70.06 9.09
N THR A 307 -56.98 -70.39 9.73
CA THR A 307 -56.79 -71.69 10.40
C THR A 307 -57.83 -71.93 11.50
N ARG A 308 -58.19 -70.89 12.26
CA ARG A 308 -59.24 -70.97 13.30
C ARG A 308 -60.62 -71.21 12.70
N ASP A 309 -60.93 -70.58 11.57
CA ASP A 309 -62.19 -70.76 10.87
C ASP A 309 -62.28 -72.15 10.22
N GLN A 310 -61.21 -72.61 9.54
CA GLN A 310 -61.10 -73.98 9.04
C GLN A 310 -61.32 -75.01 10.16
N ALA A 311 -60.61 -74.88 11.29
CA ALA A 311 -60.78 -75.77 12.43
C ALA A 311 -62.19 -75.69 13.06
N ARG A 312 -62.90 -74.56 12.95
CA ARG A 312 -64.30 -74.45 13.38
C ARG A 312 -65.22 -75.21 12.43
N SER A 313 -65.09 -75.00 11.12
CA SER A 313 -65.86 -75.71 10.10
C SER A 313 -65.63 -77.21 10.14
N GLU A 314 -64.40 -77.68 10.30
CA GLU A 314 -64.08 -79.11 10.48
C GLU A 314 -64.75 -79.70 11.72
N ARG A 315 -64.72 -78.98 12.86
CA ARG A 315 -65.42 -79.42 14.08
C ARG A 315 -66.93 -79.49 13.90
N GLU A 316 -67.53 -78.52 13.21
CA GLU A 316 -68.96 -78.53 12.88
C GLU A 316 -69.32 -79.69 11.95
N GLN A 317 -68.50 -79.94 10.92
CA GLN A 317 -68.65 -81.08 10.02
C GLN A 317 -68.53 -82.42 10.76
N LEU A 318 -67.50 -82.60 11.59
CA LEU A 318 -67.31 -83.81 12.40
C LEU A 318 -68.46 -84.02 13.38
N ARG A 319 -68.97 -82.95 14.01
CA ARG A 319 -70.17 -83.03 14.86
C ARG A 319 -71.39 -83.49 14.06
N GLY A 320 -71.62 -82.90 12.89
CA GLY A 320 -72.69 -83.32 11.98
C GLY A 320 -72.57 -84.80 11.59
N GLN A 321 -71.37 -85.26 11.22
CA GLN A 321 -71.12 -86.67 10.91
C GLN A 321 -71.41 -87.58 12.11
N VAL A 322 -70.97 -87.21 13.32
CA VAL A 322 -71.25 -87.97 14.54
C VAL A 322 -72.76 -88.03 14.82
N ASP A 323 -73.49 -86.93 14.65
CA ASP A 323 -74.93 -86.88 14.86
C ASP A 323 -75.67 -87.72 13.80
N THR A 324 -75.24 -87.70 12.54
CA THR A 324 -75.74 -88.60 11.49
C THR A 324 -75.50 -90.07 11.85
N ILE A 325 -74.27 -90.45 12.22
CA ILE A 325 -73.94 -91.82 12.63
C ILE A 325 -74.80 -92.25 13.82
N ARG A 326 -75.02 -91.37 14.81
CA ARG A 326 -75.90 -91.65 15.96
C ARG A 326 -77.35 -91.85 15.53
N ALA A 327 -77.87 -91.03 14.64
CA ALA A 327 -79.24 -91.15 14.12
C ALA A 327 -79.43 -92.43 13.30
N GLU A 328 -78.47 -92.77 12.43
CA GLU A 328 -78.45 -94.02 11.67
C GLU A 328 -78.37 -95.24 12.59
N ALA A 329 -77.48 -95.20 13.60
CA ALA A 329 -77.37 -96.27 14.59
C ALA A 329 -78.65 -96.43 15.42
N ALA A 330 -79.32 -95.33 15.80
CA ALA A 330 -80.59 -95.37 16.52
C ALA A 330 -81.73 -95.94 15.65
N THR A 331 -81.80 -95.53 14.38
CA THR A 331 -82.74 -96.07 13.38
C THR A 331 -82.51 -97.56 13.19
N ARG A 332 -81.25 -97.97 12.98
CA ARG A 332 -80.88 -99.39 12.83
C ARG A 332 -81.22 -100.21 14.07
N ALA A 333 -80.89 -99.71 15.26
CA ALA A 333 -81.26 -100.37 16.51
C ALA A 333 -82.78 -100.50 16.70
N THR A 334 -83.57 -99.56 16.17
CA THR A 334 -85.04 -99.65 16.19
C THR A 334 -85.52 -100.71 15.20
N ALA A 335 -85.00 -100.70 13.97
CA ALA A 335 -85.28 -101.72 12.96
C ALA A 335 -84.92 -103.13 13.46
N ASP A 336 -83.73 -103.31 14.02
CA ASP A 336 -83.27 -104.59 14.59
C ASP A 336 -84.21 -105.06 15.74
N ARG A 337 -84.70 -104.15 16.59
CA ARG A 337 -85.66 -104.49 17.66
C ARG A 337 -87.03 -104.89 17.10
N ASP A 338 -87.49 -104.22 16.06
CA ASP A 338 -88.76 -104.53 15.40
C ASP A 338 -88.68 -105.87 14.65
N GLU A 339 -87.56 -106.15 13.99
CA GLU A 339 -87.26 -107.45 13.38
C GLU A 339 -87.22 -108.56 14.44
N ILE A 340 -86.51 -108.36 15.55
CA ILE A 340 -86.52 -109.33 16.67
C ILE A 340 -87.93 -109.53 17.22
N ARG A 341 -88.77 -108.48 17.30
CA ARG A 341 -90.16 -108.59 17.75
C ARG A 341 -90.99 -109.40 16.75
N ALA A 342 -90.83 -109.16 15.45
CA ALA A 342 -91.49 -109.91 14.39
C ALA A 342 -91.08 -111.38 14.43
N LEU A 343 -89.78 -111.69 14.46
CA LEU A 343 -89.25 -113.06 14.57
C LEU A 343 -89.76 -113.77 15.84
N ARG A 344 -89.90 -113.06 16.97
CA ARG A 344 -90.50 -113.63 18.19
C ARG A 344 -91.98 -113.93 18.03
N ALA A 345 -92.73 -113.07 17.32
CA ALA A 345 -94.13 -113.29 17.02
C ALA A 345 -94.33 -114.48 16.08
N GLU A 346 -93.54 -114.57 15.00
CA GLU A 346 -93.50 -115.71 14.07
C GLU A 346 -93.14 -117.01 14.79
N LEU A 347 -92.11 -117.00 15.65
CA LEU A 347 -91.77 -118.17 16.47
C LEU A 347 -92.90 -118.55 17.44
N GLY A 348 -93.59 -117.56 18.00
CA GLY A 348 -94.79 -117.76 18.83
C GLY A 348 -95.90 -118.44 18.05
N GLN A 349 -96.19 -117.94 16.83
CA GLN A 349 -97.18 -118.47 15.91
C GLN A 349 -96.84 -119.90 15.48
N ALA A 350 -95.61 -120.15 15.04
CA ALA A 350 -95.14 -121.48 14.67
C ALA A 350 -95.24 -122.48 15.84
N ARG A 351 -95.01 -122.03 17.09
CA ARG A 351 -95.19 -122.85 18.29
C ARG A 351 -96.67 -123.15 18.57
N THR A 352 -97.57 -122.20 18.34
CA THR A 352 -99.02 -122.43 18.48
C THR A 352 -99.56 -123.34 17.39
N GLU A 353 -99.14 -123.15 16.13
CA GLU A 353 -99.45 -124.04 15.01
C GLU A 353 -98.95 -125.46 15.30
N ALA A 354 -97.68 -125.63 15.67
CA ALA A 354 -97.14 -126.94 16.04
C ALA A 354 -97.79 -127.58 17.28
N ARG A 355 -98.42 -126.80 18.18
CA ARG A 355 -99.25 -127.33 19.28
C ARG A 355 -100.60 -127.78 18.75
N ALA A 356 -101.27 -126.95 17.95
CA ALA A 356 -102.53 -127.27 17.31
C ALA A 356 -102.41 -128.51 16.41
N ASP A 357 -101.36 -128.61 15.59
CA ASP A 357 -101.06 -129.78 14.76
C ASP A 357 -100.85 -131.04 15.60
N ARG A 358 -100.13 -130.94 16.73
CA ARG A 358 -99.95 -132.07 17.66
C ARG A 358 -101.25 -132.46 18.35
N GLU A 359 -102.09 -131.49 18.73
CA GLU A 359 -103.40 -131.73 19.30
C GLU A 359 -104.34 -132.37 18.29
N ALA A 360 -104.33 -131.90 17.04
CA ALA A 360 -105.06 -132.49 15.92
C ALA A 360 -104.58 -133.92 15.64
N LEU A 361 -103.26 -134.15 15.52
CA LEU A 361 -102.68 -135.49 15.38
C LEU A 361 -103.05 -136.41 16.54
N ARG A 362 -103.07 -135.91 17.78
CA ARG A 362 -103.52 -136.71 18.94
C ARG A 362 -105.01 -137.01 18.89
N ALA A 363 -105.84 -136.04 18.52
CA ALA A 363 -107.26 -136.23 18.36
C ALA A 363 -107.57 -137.23 17.24
N ASP A 364 -106.93 -137.08 16.08
CA ASP A 364 -107.01 -137.99 14.93
C ASP A 364 -106.54 -139.39 15.31
N HIS A 365 -105.40 -139.52 15.98
CA HIS A 365 -104.89 -140.81 16.45
C HIS A 365 -105.80 -141.44 17.51
N THR A 366 -106.41 -140.66 18.39
CA THR A 366 -107.41 -141.15 19.34
C THR A 366 -108.67 -141.60 18.62
N ALA A 367 -109.14 -140.86 17.63
CA ALA A 367 -110.27 -141.23 16.78
C ALA A 367 -109.97 -142.47 15.92
N GLU A 368 -108.72 -142.65 15.48
CA GLU A 368 -108.22 -143.86 14.82
C GLU A 368 -108.26 -145.05 15.79
N ILE A 369 -107.75 -144.89 17.02
CA ILE A 369 -107.82 -145.93 18.06
C ILE A 369 -109.26 -146.32 18.35
N VAL A 370 -110.17 -145.37 18.52
CA VAL A 370 -111.60 -145.65 18.77
C VAL A 370 -112.23 -146.36 17.58
N ARG A 371 -111.91 -145.96 16.34
CA ARG A 371 -112.39 -146.66 15.13
C ARG A 371 -111.85 -148.10 15.06
N ILE A 372 -110.57 -148.31 15.35
CA ILE A 372 -109.93 -149.62 15.40
C ILE A 372 -110.56 -150.46 16.52
N GLN A 373 -110.72 -149.92 17.72
CA GLN A 373 -111.35 -150.59 18.85
C GLN A 373 -112.79 -150.98 18.55
N ALA A 374 -113.60 -150.08 17.98
CA ALA A 374 -114.97 -150.38 17.56
C ALA A 374 -115.00 -151.46 16.46
N ALA A 375 -114.04 -151.45 15.52
CA ALA A 375 -113.90 -152.51 14.51
C ALA A 375 -113.50 -153.85 15.13
N HIS A 376 -112.60 -153.86 16.11
CA HIS A 376 -112.20 -155.06 16.86
C HIS A 376 -113.32 -155.57 17.76
N GLU A 377 -114.07 -154.72 18.45
CA GLU A 377 -115.26 -155.09 19.22
C GLU A 377 -116.34 -155.67 18.31
N THR A 378 -116.53 -155.09 17.12
CA THR A 378 -117.42 -155.65 16.10
C THR A 378 -116.93 -157.02 15.66
N GLN A 379 -115.63 -157.20 15.38
CA GLN A 379 -115.04 -158.50 15.06
C GLN A 379 -115.18 -159.52 16.22
N ILE A 380 -114.94 -159.12 17.46
CA ILE A 380 -115.09 -159.96 18.65
C ILE A 380 -116.55 -160.37 18.84
N ALA A 381 -117.49 -159.45 18.71
CA ALA A 381 -118.92 -159.74 18.76
C ALA A 381 -119.34 -160.68 17.62
N THR A 382 -118.77 -160.52 16.43
CA THR A 382 -119.01 -161.41 15.28
C THR A 382 -118.43 -162.81 15.53
N LEU A 383 -117.22 -162.90 16.08
CA LEU A 383 -116.56 -164.17 16.44
C LEU A 383 -117.26 -164.86 17.62
N GLN A 384 -117.71 -164.12 18.63
CA GLN A 384 -118.48 -164.64 19.77
C GLN A 384 -119.87 -165.12 19.33
N ALA A 385 -120.55 -164.38 18.46
CA ALA A 385 -121.79 -164.84 17.85
C ALA A 385 -121.58 -166.13 17.06
N ALA A 386 -120.50 -166.22 16.27
CA ALA A 386 -120.12 -167.45 15.57
C ALA A 386 -119.80 -168.61 16.55
N LEU A 387 -119.14 -168.33 17.67
CA LEU A 387 -118.80 -169.32 18.70
C LEU A 387 -120.02 -169.79 19.50
N ASP A 388 -120.98 -168.91 19.78
CA ASP A 388 -122.25 -169.25 20.42
C ASP A 388 -123.19 -170.01 19.48
N THR A 389 -123.17 -169.71 18.17
CA THR A 389 -123.82 -170.54 17.15
C THR A 389 -123.17 -171.93 17.06
N ALA A 390 -121.84 -172.01 17.17
CA ALA A 390 -121.11 -173.28 17.22
C ALA A 390 -121.36 -174.08 18.52
N ARG A 391 -121.60 -173.41 19.66
CA ARG A 391 -121.97 -174.05 20.94
C ARG A 391 -123.40 -174.54 20.95
N ARG A 392 -124.35 -173.79 20.36
CA ARG A 392 -125.75 -174.21 20.22
C ARG A 392 -125.96 -175.39 19.27
N THR A 393 -124.96 -175.76 18.48
CA THR A 393 -125.04 -176.89 17.54
C THR A 393 -124.41 -178.17 18.07
N ASN A 394 -123.84 -178.21 19.28
CA ASN A 394 -122.96 -179.31 19.72
C ASN A 394 -123.21 -179.94 21.12
N THR A 395 -124.36 -179.75 21.76
CA THR A 395 -124.67 -180.55 22.97
C THR A 395 -126.15 -180.94 23.07
N PRO A 396 -126.48 -182.26 22.98
CA PRO A 396 -127.75 -182.87 23.32
C PRO A 396 -127.85 -183.20 24.83
N ASP A 397 -129.09 -183.50 25.26
CA ASP A 397 -129.57 -184.15 26.49
C ASP A 397 -128.56 -184.62 27.55
N GLU A 398 -128.72 -184.13 28.78
CA GLU A 398 -128.72 -184.93 30.02
C GLU A 398 -129.20 -184.09 31.23
N GLU A 399 -129.74 -184.79 32.22
CA GLU A 399 -130.73 -184.41 33.23
C GLU A 399 -130.22 -183.65 34.47
N GLY A 400 -131.14 -183.02 35.22
CA GLY A 400 -131.14 -183.07 36.69
C GLY A 400 -131.16 -181.75 37.50
N ASN A 401 -132.36 -181.43 38.02
CA ASN A 401 -132.73 -180.49 39.11
C ASN A 401 -132.85 -178.98 38.84
#